data_AF-A0A108T9D5-F1
#
_entry.id   AF-A0A108T9D5-F1
#
_cell.length_a   1.000
_cell.length_b   1.000
_cell.length_c   1.000
_cell.angle_alpha   90.00
_cell.angle_beta   90.00
_cell.angle_gamma   90.00
#
_symmetry.space_group_name_H-M   'P 1'
#
loop_
_entity.id
_entity.type
_entity.pdbx_description
1 polymer ?
#
loop_
_entity_poly.entity_id
_entity_poly.type
_entity_poly.pdbx_seq_one_letter_code
_entity_poly.pdbx_strand_id
1 'polypeptide(L)'
;MDKDLLTAWIVIIAVLVIIFCIYCTLGSLAKKRGRSYWGWTIISFSIPLISALFFLQIEGTPILVIFVPFLIVYIISLLAVLLSGKTDEQKKKELWEAEEIRHMVERKYANTTSVTPNKTE
;
A
#
# COMPACT_ATOMS: atom_id res chain seq x y z
N MET A 1 26.03 -11.99 -26.74
CA MET A 1 25.71 -11.69 -25.33
C MET A 1 25.84 -12.99 -24.58
N ASP A 2 26.78 -13.06 -23.65
CA ASP A 2 27.07 -14.29 -22.90
C ASP A 2 25.85 -14.70 -22.09
N LYS A 3 25.51 -15.99 -22.15
CA LYS A 3 24.32 -16.54 -21.47
C LYS A 3 24.36 -16.26 -19.96
N ASP A 4 25.56 -16.19 -19.39
CA ASP A 4 25.78 -15.90 -17.98
C ASP A 4 25.46 -14.45 -17.63
N LEU A 5 25.82 -13.50 -18.51
CA LEU A 5 25.47 -12.09 -18.35
C LEU A 5 23.96 -11.87 -18.43
N LEU A 6 23.29 -12.50 -19.41
CA LEU A 6 21.83 -12.45 -19.53
C LEU A 6 21.16 -12.99 -18.26
N THR A 7 21.62 -14.13 -17.75
CA THR A 7 21.05 -14.78 -16.57
C THR A 7 21.21 -13.91 -15.32
N ALA A 8 22.37 -13.26 -15.15
CA ALA A 8 22.61 -12.33 -14.04
C ALA A 8 21.64 -11.12 -14.08
N TRP A 9 21.44 -10.51 -15.26
CA TRP A 9 20.48 -9.41 -15.41
C TRP A 9 19.04 -9.83 -15.12
N ILE A 10 18.63 -11.02 -15.56
CA ILE A 10 17.30 -11.56 -15.25
C ILE A 10 17.09 -11.68 -13.74
N VAL A 11 18.08 -12.22 -13.02
CA VAL A 11 18.01 -12.35 -11.56
C VAL A 11 17.90 -10.99 -10.87
N ILE A 12 18.73 -10.02 -11.29
CA ILE A 12 18.69 -8.65 -10.73
C ILE A 12 17.32 -8.01 -10.94
N ILE A 13 16.78 -8.10 -12.16
CA ILE A 13 15.45 -7.56 -12.49
C ILE A 13 14.38 -8.26 -11.66
N ALA A 14 14.43 -9.60 -11.53
CA ALA A 14 13.47 -10.36 -10.73
C ALA A 14 13.48 -9.92 -9.26
N VAL A 15 14.65 -9.72 -8.66
CA VAL A 15 14.77 -9.22 -7.27
C VAL A 15 14.21 -7.80 -7.14
N LEU A 16 14.51 -6.91 -8.09
CA LEU A 16 13.97 -5.55 -8.09
C LEU A 16 12.44 -5.53 -8.20
N VAL A 17 11.86 -6.41 -9.01
CA VAL A 17 10.40 -6.56 -9.12
C VAL A 17 9.79 -7.03 -7.81
N ILE A 18 10.41 -8.02 -7.14
CA ILE A 18 9.94 -8.50 -5.83
C ILE A 18 9.97 -7.37 -4.81
N ILE A 19 11.07 -6.61 -4.75
CA ILE A 19 11.20 -5.45 -3.86
C ILE A 19 10.10 -4.44 -4.19
N PHE A 20 9.90 -4.09 -5.46
CA PHE A 20 8.85 -3.16 -5.86
C PHE A 20 7.46 -3.62 -5.41
N CYS A 21 7.14 -4.91 -5.54
CA CYS A 21 5.89 -5.49 -5.04
C CYS A 21 5.73 -5.33 -3.52
N ILE A 22 6.82 -5.45 -2.74
CA ILE A 22 6.78 -5.19 -1.30
C ILE A 22 6.44 -3.72 -1.03
N TYR A 23 7.03 -2.78 -1.78
CA TYR A 23 6.74 -1.35 -1.63
C TYR A 23 5.31 -0.96 -2.05
N CYS A 24 4.66 -1.70 -2.95
CA CYS A 24 3.24 -1.52 -3.27
C CYS A 24 2.34 -1.66 -2.02
N THR A 25 2.75 -2.43 -1.01
CA THR A 25 2.01 -2.54 0.24
C THR A 25 1.93 -1.18 0.97
N LEU A 26 3.01 -0.40 0.96
CA LEU A 26 3.04 0.95 1.52
C LEU A 26 2.08 1.89 0.78
N GLY A 27 2.05 1.81 -0.55
CA GLY A 27 1.06 2.52 -1.36
C GLY A 27 -0.37 2.16 -0.98
N SER A 28 -0.64 0.87 -0.78
CA SER A 28 -1.96 0.38 -0.35
C SER A 28 -2.35 0.91 1.03
N LEU A 29 -1.43 0.90 1.99
CA LEU A 29 -1.66 1.50 3.31
C LEU A 29 -1.88 3.02 3.22
N ALA A 30 -1.13 3.72 2.37
CA ALA A 30 -1.30 5.15 2.16
C ALA A 30 -2.67 5.47 1.55
N LYS A 31 -3.14 4.65 0.59
CA LYS A 31 -4.48 4.77 -0.01
C LYS A 31 -5.59 4.58 1.02
N LYS A 32 -5.44 3.64 1.96
CA LYS A 32 -6.38 3.45 3.09
C LYS A 32 -6.43 4.64 4.06
N ARG A 33 -5.48 5.58 3.96
CA ARG A 33 -5.43 6.80 4.75
C ARG A 33 -5.77 8.05 3.94
N GLY A 34 -6.20 7.87 2.68
CA GLY A 34 -6.62 8.95 1.78
C GLY A 34 -5.49 9.71 1.14
N ARG A 35 -4.36 9.03 0.92
CA ARG A 35 -3.20 9.59 0.23
C ARG A 35 -2.94 8.87 -1.10
N SER A 36 -2.10 9.48 -1.93
CA SER A 36 -1.75 8.94 -3.25
C SER A 36 -0.99 7.62 -3.14
N TYR A 37 -1.57 6.55 -3.68
CA TYR A 37 -0.94 5.23 -3.78
C TYR A 37 0.40 5.28 -4.52
N TRP A 38 0.40 5.88 -5.71
CA TRP A 38 1.57 5.93 -6.58
C TRP A 38 2.64 6.88 -6.05
N GLY A 39 2.24 8.02 -5.46
CA GLY A 39 3.18 8.94 -4.85
C GLY A 39 4.01 8.28 -3.74
N TRP A 40 3.34 7.57 -2.82
CA TRP A 40 4.04 6.88 -1.74
C TRP A 40 4.89 5.71 -2.21
N THR A 41 4.39 4.93 -3.17
CA THR A 41 5.13 3.78 -3.72
C THR A 41 6.39 4.23 -4.46
N ILE A 42 6.28 5.22 -5.35
CA ILE A 42 7.40 5.70 -6.18
C ILE A 42 8.45 6.39 -5.29
N ILE A 43 8.07 7.29 -4.39
CA ILE A 43 9.03 7.98 -3.52
C ILE A 43 9.78 6.96 -2.66
N SER A 44 9.06 6.02 -2.04
CA SER A 44 9.67 5.04 -1.14
C SER A 44 10.59 4.05 -1.87
N PHE A 45 10.33 3.75 -3.14
CA PHE A 45 11.18 2.87 -3.96
C PHE A 45 12.38 3.60 -4.60
N SER A 46 12.19 4.85 -5.05
CA SER A 46 13.24 5.61 -5.75
C SER A 46 14.38 6.04 -4.83
N ILE A 47 14.08 6.43 -3.58
CA ILE A 47 15.10 6.84 -2.60
C ILE A 47 16.16 5.74 -2.36
N PRO A 48 15.79 4.49 -1.98
CA PRO A 48 16.76 3.44 -1.75
C PRO A 48 17.39 2.95 -3.05
N LEU A 49 16.70 3.03 -4.20
CA LEU A 49 17.29 2.72 -5.50
C LEU A 49 18.45 3.67 -5.83
N ILE A 50 18.28 4.98 -5.62
CA ILE A 50 19.36 5.96 -5.81
C ILE A 50 20.52 5.65 -4.86
N SER A 51 20.24 5.38 -3.59
CA SER A 51 21.28 5.02 -2.62
C SER A 51 22.04 3.75 -3.02
N ALA A 52 21.34 2.72 -3.52
CA ALA A 52 21.94 1.49 -4.01
C ALA A 52 22.89 1.74 -5.20
N LEU A 53 22.56 2.66 -6.10
CA LEU A 53 23.43 3.05 -7.21
C LEU A 53 24.74 3.71 -6.73
N PHE A 54 24.71 4.47 -5.63
CA PHE A 54 25.93 5.02 -5.02
C PHE A 54 26.83 3.92 -4.44
N PHE A 55 26.26 2.95 -3.72
CA PHE A 55 27.04 1.84 -3.15
C PHE A 55 27.65 0.93 -4.21
N LEU A 56 27.00 0.79 -5.37
CA LEU A 56 27.53 0.05 -6.52
C LEU A 56 28.85 0.62 -7.08
N GLN A 57 29.15 1.90 -6.83
CA GLN A 57 30.39 2.54 -7.29
C GLN A 57 31.57 2.30 -6.34
N ILE A 58 31.34 1.77 -5.14
CA ILE A 58 32.37 1.56 -4.14
C ILE A 58 32.94 0.15 -4.30
N GLU A 59 34.21 0.04 -4.68
CA GLU A 59 34.90 -1.25 -4.80
C GLU A 59 34.93 -2.02 -3.48
N GLY A 60 34.70 -3.34 -3.55
CA GLY A 60 34.71 -4.22 -2.38
C GLY A 60 33.42 -4.19 -1.53
N THR A 61 32.40 -3.43 -1.95
CA THR A 61 31.13 -3.40 -1.23
C THR A 61 30.38 -4.73 -1.37
N PRO A 62 30.05 -5.41 -0.26
CA PRO A 62 29.30 -6.65 -0.33
C PRO A 62 27.88 -6.39 -0.80
N ILE A 63 27.36 -7.27 -1.66
CA ILE A 63 26.02 -7.17 -2.27
C ILE A 63 24.91 -6.97 -1.22
N LEU A 64 25.06 -7.53 -0.03
CA LEU A 64 24.10 -7.36 1.08
C LEU A 64 23.93 -5.90 1.51
N VAL A 65 24.99 -5.08 1.46
CA VAL A 65 24.94 -3.66 1.86
C VAL A 65 24.05 -2.85 0.91
N ILE A 66 23.95 -3.26 -0.35
CA ILE A 66 23.09 -2.62 -1.36
C ILE A 66 21.60 -2.73 -0.97
N PHE A 67 21.22 -3.76 -0.21
CA PHE A 67 19.84 -3.98 0.24
C PHE A 67 19.49 -3.27 1.55
N VAL A 68 20.48 -2.83 2.32
CA VAL A 68 20.27 -2.14 3.61
C VAL A 68 19.45 -0.85 3.44
N PRO A 69 19.73 0.03 2.45
CA PRO A 69 18.92 1.22 2.20
C PRO A 69 17.44 0.91 1.93
N PHE A 70 17.13 -0.17 1.21
CA PHE A 70 15.75 -0.59 0.97
C PHE A 70 15.05 -0.93 2.29
N LEU A 71 15.69 -1.72 3.15
CA LEU A 71 15.10 -2.09 4.44
C LEU A 71 14.85 -0.86 5.33
N ILE A 72 15.81 0.05 5.41
CA ILE A 72 15.70 1.28 6.21
C ILE A 72 14.57 2.17 5.69
N VAL A 73 14.53 2.46 4.39
CA VAL A 73 13.50 3.33 3.81
C VAL A 73 12.13 2.69 3.92
N TYR A 74 12.02 1.37 3.74
CA TYR A 74 10.75 0.67 3.92
C TYR A 74 10.19 0.86 5.34
N ILE A 75 11.02 0.68 6.37
CA ILE A 75 10.60 0.86 7.77
C ILE A 75 10.20 2.31 8.04
N ILE A 76 11.00 3.28 7.58
CA ILE A 76 10.70 4.71 7.76
C ILE A 76 9.38 5.07 7.07
N SER A 77 9.18 4.65 5.82
CA SER A 77 7.94 4.90 5.09
C SER A 77 6.74 4.21 5.74
N LEU A 78 6.91 2.98 6.25
CA LEU A 78 5.87 2.29 7.01
C LEU A 78 5.46 3.12 8.22
N LEU A 79 6.41 3.55 9.05
CA LEU A 79 6.15 4.39 10.21
C LEU A 79 5.51 5.72 9.82
N ALA A 80 6.00 6.37 8.75
CA ALA A 80 5.46 7.63 8.28
C ALA A 80 3.99 7.50 7.84
N VAL A 81 3.64 6.43 7.14
CA VAL A 81 2.25 6.12 6.78
C VAL A 81 1.44 5.78 8.03
N LEU A 82 2.00 5.00 8.96
CA LEU A 82 1.29 4.53 10.16
C LEU A 82 1.02 5.62 11.20
N LEU A 83 1.92 6.59 11.34
CA LEU A 83 1.79 7.73 12.25
C LEU A 83 0.97 8.86 11.63
N SER A 84 0.86 8.88 10.32
CA SER A 84 0.06 9.87 9.62
C SER A 84 -1.43 9.59 9.74
N GLY A 85 -2.18 10.47 10.40
CA GLY A 85 -3.64 10.37 10.49
C GLY A 85 -4.33 10.26 9.12
N LYS A 86 -5.57 9.74 9.12
CA LYS A 86 -6.42 9.73 7.92
C LYS A 86 -6.71 11.17 7.46
N THR A 87 -6.72 11.40 6.15
CA THR A 87 -7.13 12.69 5.60
C THR A 87 -8.61 12.97 5.88
N ASP A 88 -9.01 14.24 5.94
CA ASP A 88 -10.40 14.61 6.22
C ASP A 88 -11.37 14.12 5.13
N GLU A 89 -10.91 13.99 3.89
CA GLU A 89 -11.69 13.37 2.81
C GLU A 89 -12.00 11.90 3.10
N GLN A 90 -11.01 11.14 3.58
CA GLN A 90 -11.20 9.75 3.96
C GLN A 90 -12.19 9.62 5.13
N LYS A 91 -12.09 10.50 6.14
CA LYS A 91 -13.01 10.51 7.27
C LYS A 91 -14.44 10.82 6.85
N LYS A 92 -14.64 11.80 5.95
CA LYS A 92 -15.96 12.14 5.41
C LYS A 92 -16.56 10.99 4.62
N LYS A 93 -15.74 10.27 3.84
CA LYS A 93 -16.19 9.10 3.10
C LYS A 93 -16.63 7.97 4.02
N GLU A 94 -15.86 7.68 5.07
CA GLU A 94 -16.23 6.65 6.08
C GLU A 94 -17.52 7.00 6.81
N LEU A 95 -17.74 8.28 7.13
CA LEU A 95 -19.01 8.75 7.71
C LEU A 95 -20.19 8.55 6.76
N TRP A 96 -20.03 8.91 5.49
CA TRP A 96 -21.08 8.74 4.49
C TRP A 96 -21.41 7.27 4.23
N GLU A 97 -20.41 6.40 4.12
CA GLU A 97 -20.63 4.95 3.99
C GLU A 97 -21.35 4.37 5.23
N ALA A 98 -21.00 4.83 6.44
CA ALA A 98 -21.69 4.42 7.66
C ALA A 98 -23.15 4.91 7.71
N GLU A 99 -23.42 6.10 7.18
CA GLU A 99 -24.76 6.68 7.09
C GLU A 99 -25.61 5.96 6.02
N GLU A 100 -25.02 5.58 4.88
CA GLU A 100 -25.68 4.78 3.85
C GLU A 100 -26.07 3.38 4.37
N ILE A 101 -25.19 2.74 5.16
CA ILE A 101 -25.50 1.46 5.82
C ILE A 101 -26.67 1.64 6.80
N ARG A 102 -26.67 2.71 7.60
CA ARG A 102 -27.80 3.00 8.51
C ARG A 102 -29.12 3.14 7.74
N HIS A 103 -29.14 3.90 6.67
CA HIS A 103 -30.35 4.06 5.85
C HIS A 103 -30.79 2.78 5.14
N MET A 104 -29.85 1.94 4.68
CA MET A 104 -30.19 0.63 4.12
C MET A 104 -30.83 -0.30 5.17
N VAL A 105 -30.30 -0.27 6.39
CA VAL A 105 -30.84 -1.04 7.52
C VAL A 105 -32.22 -0.52 7.92
N GLU A 106 -32.41 0.79 8.04
CA GLU A 106 -33.72 1.40 8.33
C GLU A 106 -34.76 1.02 7.28
N ARG A 107 -34.42 1.06 5.99
CA ARG A 107 -35.33 0.63 4.90
C ARG A 107 -35.67 -0.85 4.99
N LYS A 108 -34.72 -1.71 5.33
CA LYS A 108 -34.97 -3.15 5.53
C LYS A 108 -35.92 -3.38 6.70
N TYR A 109 -35.69 -2.74 7.85
CA TYR A 109 -36.57 -2.90 9.00
C TYR A 109 -37.95 -2.28 8.78
N ALA A 110 -38.05 -1.10 8.17
CA ALA A 110 -39.34 -0.47 7.85
C ALA A 110 -40.21 -1.31 6.90
N ASN A 111 -39.59 -2.00 5.93
CA ASN A 111 -40.30 -2.93 5.05
C ASN A 111 -40.62 -4.29 5.70
N THR A 112 -40.01 -4.61 6.84
CA THR A 112 -40.32 -5.85 7.58
C THR A 112 -41.50 -5.64 8.54
N THR A 113 -41.69 -4.43 9.07
CA THR A 113 -42.84 -4.09 9.94
C THR A 113 -44.14 -3.84 9.17
N SER A 114 -44.11 -3.65 7.85
CA SER A 114 -45.32 -3.54 7.01
C SER A 114 -45.94 -4.89 6.64
N VAL A 115 -45.32 -6.02 7.03
CA VAL A 115 -45.94 -7.36 6.97
C VAL A 115 -46.59 -7.68 8.31
N THR A 116 -47.60 -6.92 8.69
CA THR A 116 -48.72 -7.46 9.48
C THR A 116 -49.97 -6.76 8.95
N PRO A 117 -50.97 -7.53 8.47
CA PRO A 117 -51.92 -7.99 9.47
C PRO A 117 -52.58 -9.35 9.17
N ASN A 118 -53.20 -9.84 10.24
CA ASN A 118 -54.43 -10.63 10.22
C ASN A 118 -54.29 -12.16 10.22
N LYS A 119 -54.56 -12.78 11.38
CA LYS A 119 -55.79 -13.58 11.54
C LYS A 119 -56.42 -13.28 12.90
N THR A 120 -57.56 -12.61 12.79
CA THR A 120 -58.71 -12.60 13.68
C THR A 120 -59.25 -14.02 13.86
N GLU A 121 -59.94 -14.20 15.00
CA GLU A 121 -60.80 -15.32 15.43
C GLU A 121 -60.12 -16.57 16.03
#